data_AF-A0A838PNP6-F1
#
_entry.id   AF-A0A838PNP6-F1
#
_cell.length_a   1.000
_cell.length_b   1.000
_cell.length_c   1.000
_cell.angle_alpha   90.00
_cell.angle_beta   90.00
_cell.angle_gamma   90.00
#
_symmetry.space_group_name_H-M   'P 1'
#
loop_
_entity.id
_entity.type
_entity.pdbx_description
1 polymer ?
#
loop_
_entity_poly.entity_id
_entity_poly.type
_entity_poly.pdbx_seq_one_letter_code
_entity_poly.pdbx_strand_id
1 'polypeptide(L)' 'VTTTVHPIQIVRENLLMTAHDIPVNVVATPRAAIEVDGAFKRPAGILWDHLQPPQIHEIPVLERFGYAG' A
#
# COMPACT_ATOMS: atom_id res chain seq x y z
N VAL A 1 -1.81 3.52 9.92
CA VAL A 1 -0.71 4.09 9.09
C VAL A 1 -0.99 5.57 8.95
N THR A 2 0.02 6.42 9.14
CA THR A 2 -0.13 7.88 9.12
C THR A 2 0.97 8.47 8.26
N THR A 3 0.67 9.57 7.58
CA THR A 3 1.66 10.33 6.82
C THR A 3 1.54 11.82 7.09
N THR A 4 2.60 12.57 6.80
CA THR A 4 2.63 14.02 6.81
C THR A 4 2.75 14.56 5.38
N VAL A 5 2.02 15.62 5.08
CA VAL A 5 2.05 16.29 3.77
C VAL A 5 1.94 17.80 3.93
N HIS A 6 2.41 18.54 2.92
CA HIS A 6 2.07 19.95 2.75
C HIS A 6 0.62 20.09 2.22
N PRO A 7 -0.14 21.13 2.61
CA PRO A 7 -1.51 21.32 2.13
C PRO A 7 -1.68 21.31 0.60
N ILE A 8 -0.65 21.73 -0.16
CA ILE A 8 -0.68 21.72 -1.63
C ILE A 8 -0.73 20.31 -2.24
N GLN A 9 -0.34 19.29 -1.48
CA GLN A 9 -0.37 17.90 -1.93
C GLN A 9 -1.76 17.25 -1.77
N ILE A 10 -2.72 17.97 -1.16
CA ILE A 10 -4.11 17.52 -1.05
C ILE A 10 -4.90 18.06 -2.24
N VAL A 11 -5.24 17.18 -3.17
CA VAL A 11 -6.01 17.50 -4.37
C VAL A 11 -7.46 17.00 -4.24
N ARG A 12 -8.40 17.72 -4.86
CA ARG A 12 -9.82 17.31 -4.93
C ARG A 12 -10.07 16.43 -6.16
N GLU A 13 -9.25 15.39 -6.29
CA GLU A 13 -9.27 14.46 -7.41
C GLU A 13 -9.31 13.03 -6.89
N ASN A 14 -10.02 12.16 -7.62
CA ASN A 14 -9.99 10.73 -7.35
C ASN A 14 -8.75 10.13 -8.00
N LEU A 15 -7.69 9.97 -7.21
CA LEU A 15 -6.47 9.32 -7.67
C LEU A 15 -6.69 7.81 -7.82
N LEU A 16 -6.06 7.22 -8.84
CA LEU A 16 -6.09 5.76 -9.03
C LEU A 16 -5.34 5.09 -7.88
N MET A 17 -6.03 4.18 -7.18
CA MET A 17 -5.40 3.29 -6.23
C MET A 17 -5.11 1.94 -6.90
N THR A 18 -3.89 1.47 -6.73
CA THR A 18 -3.40 0.20 -7.26
C THR A 18 -3.31 -0.87 -6.17
N ALA A 19 -3.17 -2.13 -6.56
CA ALA A 19 -3.13 -3.25 -5.62
C ALA A 19 -1.96 -3.18 -4.61
N HIS A 20 -0.87 -2.48 -4.96
CA HIS A 20 0.30 -2.33 -4.09
C HIS A 20 0.18 -1.16 -3.11
N ASP A 21 -0.78 -0.25 -3.33
CA ASP A 21 -0.89 0.96 -2.53
C ASP A 21 -1.43 0.66 -1.13
N ILE A 22 -0.80 1.28 -0.13
CA ILE A 22 -1.18 1.12 1.27
C ILE A 22 -2.00 2.34 1.69
N PRO A 23 -3.29 2.16 2.03
CA PRO A 23 -4.10 3.28 2.51
C PRO A 23 -3.62 3.78 3.87
N VAL A 24 -3.57 5.11 4.00
CA VAL A 24 -3.33 5.80 5.26
C VAL A 24 -4.65 6.03 6.00
N ASN A 25 -4.59 6.06 7.32
CA ASN A 25 -5.74 6.36 8.18
C ASN A 25 -5.78 7.82 8.60
N VAL A 26 -4.61 8.48 8.57
CA VAL A 26 -4.47 9.88 8.96
C VAL A 26 -3.51 10.57 8.02
N VAL A 27 -3.92 11.75 7.56
CA VAL A 27 -3.08 12.70 6.82
C VAL A 27 -2.86 13.91 7.71
N ALA A 28 -1.61 14.12 8.13
CA ALA A 28 -1.22 15.26 8.95
C ALA A 28 -0.65 16.38 8.08
N THR A 29 -1.11 17.60 8.32
CA THR A 29 -0.55 18.84 7.77
C THR A 29 -0.08 19.71 8.94
N PRO A 30 0.69 20.79 8.70
CA PRO A 30 1.05 21.73 9.77
C PRO A 30 -0.15 22.38 10.48
N ARG A 31 -1.36 22.33 9.91
CA ARG A 31 -2.56 23.00 10.43
C ARG A 31 -3.58 22.05 11.04
N ALA A 32 -3.58 20.77 10.66
CA ALA A 32 -4.58 19.80 11.08
C ALA A 32 -4.13 18.37 10.82
N ALA A 33 -4.65 17.43 11.62
CA ALA A 33 -4.68 16.02 11.31
C ALA A 33 -6.08 15.65 10.78
N ILE A 34 -6.12 14.97 9.64
CA ILE A 34 -7.35 14.58 8.95
C ILE A 34 -7.47 13.06 9.06
N GLU A 35 -8.50 12.58 9.72
CA GLU A 35 -8.86 11.16 9.70
C GLU A 35 -9.48 10.79 8.35
N VAL A 36 -9.08 9.64 7.81
CA VAL A 36 -9.54 9.14 6.52
C VAL A 36 -10.43 7.93 6.76
N ASP A 37 -11.70 8.06 6.38
CA ASP A 37 -12.63 6.94 6.39
C ASP A 37 -12.16 5.88 5.39
N GLY A 38 -11.93 4.67 5.89
CA GLY A 38 -11.23 3.61 5.16
C GLY A 38 -12.05 3.05 3.99
N ALA A 39 -11.96 3.68 2.82
CA ALA A 39 -12.57 3.18 1.59
C ALA A 39 -11.84 1.96 1.00
N PHE A 40 -10.56 1.77 1.34
CA PHE A 40 -9.70 0.76 0.73
C PHE A 40 -9.10 -0.20 1.75
N LYS A 41 -8.98 -1.46 1.36
CA LYS A 41 -8.31 -2.50 2.17
C LYS A 41 -6.81 -2.42 1.96
N ARG A 42 -6.05 -2.67 3.04
CA ARG A 42 -4.60 -2.87 2.92
C ARG A 42 -4.34 -4.19 2.19
N PRO A 43 -3.29 -4.26 1.34
CA PRO A 43 -2.82 -5.54 0.83
C PRO A 43 -2.45 -6.45 2.01
N ALA A 44 -2.85 -7.73 1.94
CA ALA A 44 -2.71 -8.69 3.03
C ALA A 44 -1.27 -9.21 3.21
N GLY A 45 -0.36 -8.82 2.33
CA GLY A 45 1.03 -9.28 2.30
C GLY A 45 1.54 -9.33 0.87
N ILE A 46 2.21 -10.42 0.51
CA ILE A 46 2.75 -10.64 -0.82
C ILE A 46 1.61 -10.82 -1.82
N LEU A 47 1.67 -10.07 -2.92
CA LEU A 47 0.77 -10.24 -4.06
C LEU A 47 1.31 -11.36 -4.96
N TRP A 48 1.04 -12.61 -4.59
CA TRP A 48 1.58 -13.78 -5.28
C TRP A 48 1.25 -13.82 -6.77
N ASP A 49 0.05 -13.37 -7.16
CA ASP A 49 -0.40 -13.31 -8.56
C ASP A 49 0.45 -12.36 -9.44
N HIS A 50 1.29 -11.53 -8.84
CA HIS A 50 2.20 -10.62 -9.55
C HIS A 50 3.62 -11.20 -9.75
N LEU A 51 3.89 -12.39 -9.21
CA LEU A 51 5.20 -13.03 -9.26
C LEU A 51 5.16 -14.24 -10.19
N GLN A 52 6.18 -14.35 -11.03
CA GLN A 52 6.42 -15.53 -11.85
C GLN A 52 7.40 -16.46 -11.12
N PRO A 53 7.35 -17.79 -11.36
CA PRO A 53 8.21 -18.75 -10.67
C PRO A 53 9.72 -18.38 -10.69
N PRO A 54 10.31 -17.90 -11.80
CA PRO A 54 11.72 -17.48 -11.79
C PRO A 54 12.02 -16.36 -10.80
N GLN A 55 11.12 -15.38 -10.64
CA GLN A 55 11.29 -14.26 -9.70
C GLN A 55 11.25 -14.73 -8.23
N ILE A 56 10.49 -15.80 -7.96
CA ILE A 56 10.39 -16.41 -6.63
C ILE A 56 11.69 -17.14 -6.29
N HIS A 57 12.23 -17.91 -7.24
CA HIS A 57 13.51 -18.62 -7.06
C HIS A 57 14.69 -17.68 -6.85
N GLU A 58 14.66 -16.48 -7.44
CA GLU A 58 15.68 -15.44 -7.23
C GLU A 58 15.62 -14.81 -5.83
N ILE A 59 14.53 -14.99 -5.09
CA ILE A 59 14.32 -14.42 -3.75
C ILE A 59 14.07 -15.57 -2.75
N PRO A 60 15.13 -16.21 -2.20
CA PRO A 60 15.01 -17.45 -1.42
C PRO A 60 14.10 -17.39 -0.19
N VAL A 61 13.81 -16.20 0.32
CA VAL A 61 12.88 -16.05 1.45
C VAL A 61 11.43 -16.32 1.04
N LEU A 62 11.05 -16.06 -0.22
CA LEU A 62 9.67 -16.24 -0.69
C LEU A 62 9.26 -17.71 -0.73
N GLU A 63 10.17 -18.62 -1.10
CA GLU A 63 9.92 -20.08 -1.07
C GLU A 63 9.58 -20.57 0.36
N ARG A 64 10.22 -19.98 1.37
CA ARG A 64 9.99 -20.34 2.78
C ARG A 64 8.67 -19.82 3.34
N PHE A 65 8.07 -18.80 2.73
CA PHE A 65 6.83 -18.17 3.18
C PHE A 65 5.56 -18.81 2.62
N GLY A 66 5.66 -19.95 1.93
CA GLY A 66 4.50 -20.73 1.51
C GLY A 66 4.02 -20.43 0.10
N TYR A 67 4.92 -20.11 -0.84
CA TYR A 67 4.63 -20.36 -2.26
C TYR A 67 4.54 -21.88 -2.47
N ALA A 68 3.37 -22.44 -2.18
CA ALA A 68 2.96 -23.74 -2.70
C ALA A 68 2.47 -23.45 -4.12
N GLY A 69 3.34 -23.69 -5.10
CA GLY A 69 2.99 -23.52 -6.51
C GLY A 69 1.72 -24.26 -6.91
#